data_AF-A0A170XWJ8-F1
#
_entry.id   AF-A0A170XWJ8-F1
#
_cell.length_a   1.000
_cell.length_b   1.000
_cell.length_c   1.000
_cell.angle_alpha   90.00
_cell.angle_beta   90.00
_cell.angle_gamma   90.00
#
_symmetry.space_group_name_H-M   'P 1'
#
loop_
_entity.id
_entity.type
_entity.pdbx_description
1 polymer ?
#
loop_
_entity_poly.entity_id
_entity_poly.type
_entity_poly.pdbx_seq_one_letter_code
_entity_poly.pdbx_strand_id
1 'polypeptide(L)'
;QKSKAVTASKAVRRMNPYMNIVPHENRVGSETEKVYDDNFFEKLDGVANALDNVDARIYMDRRCVYYRKPLLESGTLGTKGNTQVVVPFITESYSSSQDPPEKSIPICTLRNFPNAIEHTLQWARDAFEGIFKQSAENAAQYLNDPNFIERTLRLPGVQPVEVLESLKLALVDERPHSMEDCVSWARNYWQEQYCNQIRQLLFNFPADQVTSSGQPFWSGPKRCPVPLTFDVNEPLHLDYILAAANLKAEVYGIPQIRDREKLPTW
;
A
#
# COMPACT_ATOMS: atom_id res chain seq x y z
N GLN A 1 -22.56 4.81 -7.18
CA GLN A 1 -21.92 5.86 -6.34
C GLN A 1 -22.20 7.23 -6.96
N LYS A 2 -22.26 8.30 -6.16
CA LYS A 2 -22.37 9.70 -6.63
C LYS A 2 -21.20 10.51 -6.07
N SER A 3 -20.76 11.54 -6.79
CA SER A 3 -19.67 12.43 -6.36
C SER A 3 -20.00 13.14 -5.04
N LYS A 4 -18.99 13.21 -4.14
CA LYS A 4 -19.09 13.91 -2.86
C LYS A 4 -19.35 15.42 -3.08
N ALA A 5 -18.57 16.06 -3.97
CA ALA A 5 -18.66 17.50 -4.23
C ALA A 5 -20.04 17.90 -4.76
N VAL A 6 -20.56 17.19 -5.76
CA VAL A 6 -21.88 17.46 -6.35
C VAL A 6 -23.00 17.22 -5.33
N THR A 7 -22.88 16.16 -4.53
CA THR A 7 -23.90 15.83 -3.52
C THR A 7 -23.92 16.86 -2.39
N ALA A 8 -22.75 17.27 -1.89
CA ALA A 8 -22.61 18.29 -0.85
C ALA A 8 -23.14 19.66 -1.33
N SER A 9 -22.79 20.07 -2.56
CA SER A 9 -23.30 21.31 -3.16
C SER A 9 -24.83 21.35 -3.19
N LYS A 10 -25.48 20.24 -3.59
CA LYS A 10 -26.94 20.12 -3.59
C LYS A 10 -27.53 20.19 -2.18
N ALA A 11 -26.88 19.60 -1.19
CA ALA A 11 -27.34 19.64 0.20
C ALA A 11 -27.26 21.06 0.78
N VAL A 12 -26.14 21.76 0.57
CA VAL A 12 -25.95 23.14 1.06
C VAL A 12 -26.94 24.11 0.42
N ARG A 13 -27.22 23.98 -0.88
CA ARG A 13 -28.24 24.81 -1.56
C ARG A 13 -29.66 24.63 -1.01
N ARG A 14 -29.97 23.48 -0.40
CA ARG A 14 -31.26 23.30 0.32
C ARG A 14 -31.27 24.02 1.66
N MET A 15 -30.12 24.08 2.33
CA MET A 15 -29.97 24.80 3.60
C MET A 15 -30.00 26.31 3.39
N ASN A 16 -29.34 26.79 2.34
CA ASN A 16 -29.34 28.21 1.95
C ASN A 16 -29.35 28.34 0.42
N PRO A 17 -30.50 28.70 -0.20
CA PRO A 17 -30.63 28.84 -1.66
C PRO A 17 -29.77 29.94 -2.28
N TYR A 18 -29.30 30.90 -1.50
CA TYR A 18 -28.45 32.00 -1.98
C TYR A 18 -26.98 31.59 -2.15
N MET A 19 -26.59 30.40 -1.70
CA MET A 19 -25.22 29.91 -1.84
C MET A 19 -24.86 29.61 -3.30
N ASN A 20 -23.86 30.33 -3.82
CA ASN A 20 -23.28 30.07 -5.13
C ASN A 20 -22.10 29.10 -5.02
N ILE A 21 -22.27 27.88 -5.51
CA ILE A 21 -21.29 26.79 -5.37
C ILE A 21 -21.03 26.15 -6.72
N VAL A 22 -19.77 26.04 -7.13
CA VAL A 22 -19.35 25.31 -8.34
C VAL A 22 -18.61 24.03 -7.90
N PRO A 23 -19.25 22.84 -7.94
CA PRO A 23 -18.61 21.61 -7.52
C PRO A 23 -17.69 21.06 -8.62
N HIS A 24 -16.45 20.70 -8.26
CA HIS A 24 -15.48 20.05 -9.14
C HIS A 24 -15.20 18.62 -8.63
N GLU A 25 -14.78 17.73 -9.53
CA GLU A 25 -14.44 16.32 -9.19
C GLU A 25 -12.95 16.01 -9.42
N ASN A 26 -12.13 17.03 -9.68
CA ASN A 26 -10.72 16.85 -9.97
C ASN A 26 -9.91 16.72 -8.67
N ARG A 27 -9.03 15.72 -8.59
CA ARG A 27 -8.05 15.60 -7.52
C ARG A 27 -7.06 16.76 -7.62
N VAL A 28 -6.96 17.57 -6.58
CA VAL A 28 -6.02 18.69 -6.58
C VAL A 28 -4.59 18.18 -6.53
N GLY A 29 -3.76 18.68 -7.43
CA GLY A 29 -2.38 18.25 -7.64
C GLY A 29 -1.84 18.75 -8.98
N SER A 30 -0.56 18.49 -9.25
CA SER A 30 0.14 18.96 -10.46
C SER A 30 -0.57 18.61 -11.77
N GLU A 31 -1.20 17.45 -11.84
CA GLU A 31 -1.96 16.97 -13.00
C GLU A 31 -3.15 17.87 -13.38
N THR A 32 -3.65 18.66 -12.43
CA THR A 32 -4.88 19.47 -12.57
C THR A 32 -4.64 20.98 -12.64
N GLU A 33 -3.38 21.41 -12.73
CA GLU A 33 -3.02 22.83 -12.82
C GLU A 33 -3.55 23.52 -14.07
N LYS A 34 -3.85 22.76 -15.14
CA LYS A 34 -4.55 23.28 -16.32
C LYS A 34 -5.99 23.73 -16.02
N VAL A 35 -6.60 23.16 -14.98
CA VAL A 35 -7.95 23.52 -14.53
C VAL A 35 -7.88 24.59 -13.45
N TYR A 36 -6.93 24.47 -12.53
CA TYR A 36 -6.69 25.40 -11.43
C TYR A 36 -5.46 26.27 -11.73
N ASP A 37 -5.57 27.01 -12.84
CA ASP A 37 -4.54 27.86 -13.40
C ASP A 37 -4.40 29.19 -12.63
N ASP A 38 -3.56 30.09 -13.15
CA ASP A 38 -3.36 31.43 -12.60
C ASP A 38 -4.68 32.20 -12.49
N ASN A 39 -5.50 32.16 -13.55
CA ASN A 39 -6.79 32.85 -13.60
C ASN A 39 -7.77 32.36 -12.54
N PHE A 40 -7.74 31.05 -12.23
CA PHE A 40 -8.54 30.48 -11.17
C PHE A 40 -8.11 31.02 -9.81
N PHE A 41 -6.82 30.91 -9.48
CA PHE A 41 -6.31 31.33 -8.17
C PHE A 41 -6.42 32.83 -7.94
N GLU A 42 -6.16 33.66 -8.95
CA GLU A 42 -6.23 35.12 -8.84
C GLU A 42 -7.60 35.61 -8.34
N LYS A 43 -8.69 34.94 -8.75
CA LYS A 43 -10.07 35.26 -8.37
C LYS A 43 -10.46 34.82 -6.95
N LEU A 44 -9.66 33.98 -6.30
CA LEU A 44 -9.96 33.49 -4.95
C LEU A 44 -9.62 34.56 -3.91
N ASP A 45 -10.46 34.70 -2.89
CA ASP A 45 -10.13 35.51 -1.70
C ASP A 45 -9.30 34.73 -0.68
N GLY A 46 -9.39 33.40 -0.71
CA GLY A 46 -8.67 32.50 0.18
C GLY A 46 -9.01 31.04 -0.10
N VAL A 47 -8.30 30.14 0.58
CA VAL A 47 -8.43 28.68 0.45
C VAL A 47 -8.70 28.07 1.82
N ALA A 48 -9.58 27.06 1.87
CA ALA A 48 -9.81 26.25 3.07
C ALA A 48 -9.61 24.77 2.73
N ASN A 49 -8.61 24.16 3.36
CA ASN A 49 -8.31 22.75 3.19
C ASN A 49 -9.24 21.88 4.04
N ALA A 50 -9.61 20.74 3.44
CA ALA A 50 -10.34 19.64 4.08
C ALA A 50 -9.78 18.31 3.55
N LEU A 51 -8.46 18.15 3.68
CA LEU A 51 -7.66 17.10 3.05
C LEU A 51 -7.33 15.98 4.05
N ASP A 52 -7.05 14.77 3.54
CA ASP A 52 -6.77 13.58 4.36
C ASP A 52 -5.30 13.12 4.30
N ASN A 53 -4.47 13.70 3.44
CA ASN A 53 -3.07 13.33 3.25
C ASN A 53 -2.16 14.57 3.25
N VAL A 54 -0.91 14.38 3.70
CA VAL A 54 0.09 15.46 3.86
C VAL A 54 0.55 16.00 2.51
N ASP A 55 0.70 15.15 1.49
CA ASP A 55 1.17 15.58 0.17
C ASP A 55 0.26 16.63 -0.47
N ALA A 56 -1.06 16.43 -0.40
CA ALA A 56 -2.03 17.40 -0.90
C ALA A 56 -2.02 18.70 -0.08
N ARG A 57 -1.78 18.63 1.24
CA ARG A 57 -1.63 19.83 2.10
C ARG A 57 -0.42 20.64 1.68
N ILE A 58 0.74 19.99 1.51
CA ILE A 58 1.98 20.63 1.04
C ILE A 58 1.78 21.23 -0.35
N TYR A 59 1.11 20.52 -1.26
CA TYR A 59 0.79 21.04 -2.58
C TYR A 59 -0.03 22.34 -2.49
N MET A 60 -1.12 22.33 -1.71
CA MET A 60 -1.97 23.51 -1.55
C MET A 60 -1.26 24.68 -0.85
N ASP A 61 -0.44 24.40 0.16
CA ASP A 61 0.41 25.40 0.82
C ASP A 61 1.31 26.11 -0.19
N ARG A 62 2.03 25.34 -1.03
CA ARG A 62 2.90 25.91 -2.08
C ARG A 62 2.14 26.78 -3.07
N ARG A 63 0.98 26.35 -3.53
CA ARG A 63 0.13 27.14 -4.45
C ARG A 63 -0.37 28.42 -3.76
N CYS A 64 -0.81 28.34 -2.51
CA CYS A 64 -1.27 29.51 -1.74
C CYS A 64 -0.16 30.52 -1.49
N VAL A 65 1.06 30.06 -1.17
CA VAL A 65 2.24 30.93 -1.06
C VAL A 65 2.55 31.61 -2.38
N TYR A 66 2.55 30.85 -3.49
CA TYR A 66 2.84 31.39 -4.82
C TYR A 66 1.86 32.50 -5.24
N TYR A 67 0.55 32.26 -5.11
CA TYR A 67 -0.50 33.25 -5.45
C TYR A 67 -0.84 34.22 -4.31
N ARG A 68 -0.13 34.14 -3.18
CA ARG A 68 -0.33 35.00 -2.00
C ARG A 68 -1.79 34.97 -1.50
N LYS A 69 -2.36 33.77 -1.39
CA LYS A 69 -3.73 33.56 -0.90
C LYS A 69 -3.71 33.07 0.56
N PRO A 70 -4.58 33.61 1.43
CA PRO A 70 -4.79 33.05 2.77
C PRO A 70 -5.20 31.58 2.69
N LEU A 71 -4.71 30.77 3.63
CA LEU A 71 -5.03 29.35 3.73
C LEU A 71 -5.47 28.99 5.15
N LEU A 72 -6.62 28.33 5.25
CA LEU A 72 -7.12 27.68 6.46
C LEU A 72 -6.84 26.18 6.37
N GLU A 73 -5.97 25.67 7.25
CA GLU A 73 -5.62 24.26 7.34
C GLU A 73 -6.24 23.62 8.59
N SER A 74 -6.71 22.37 8.45
CA SER A 74 -7.25 21.61 9.57
C SER A 74 -7.04 20.11 9.39
N GLY A 75 -6.80 19.42 10.51
CA GLY A 75 -6.60 17.98 10.56
C GLY A 75 -7.33 17.36 11.75
N THR A 76 -7.70 16.08 11.61
CA THR A 76 -8.27 15.28 12.70
C THR A 76 -7.66 13.88 12.71
N LEU A 77 -7.46 13.32 13.90
CA LEU A 77 -7.02 11.92 14.09
C LEU A 77 -7.71 11.36 15.34
N GLY A 78 -8.76 10.57 15.15
CA GLY A 78 -9.60 10.08 16.24
C GLY A 78 -10.26 11.24 16.98
N THR A 79 -9.96 11.41 18.27
CA THR A 79 -10.46 12.53 19.10
C THR A 79 -9.56 13.77 19.07
N LYS A 80 -8.42 13.70 18.37
CA LYS A 80 -7.49 14.83 18.24
C LYS A 80 -7.87 15.69 17.04
N GLY A 81 -7.65 17.00 17.16
CA GLY A 81 -7.81 17.95 16.07
C GLY A 81 -6.77 19.06 16.16
N ASN A 82 -6.39 19.61 15.01
CA ASN A 82 -5.53 20.77 14.90
C ASN A 82 -6.06 21.73 13.82
N THR A 83 -5.74 23.01 13.98
CA THR A 83 -6.05 24.07 13.02
C THR A 83 -4.83 24.97 12.87
N GLN A 84 -4.54 25.41 11.65
CA GLN A 84 -3.47 26.36 11.37
C GLN A 84 -3.97 27.37 10.34
N VAL A 85 -3.58 28.63 10.51
CA VAL A 85 -3.93 29.72 9.59
C VAL A 85 -2.64 30.24 8.98
N VAL A 86 -2.60 30.31 7.64
CA VAL A 86 -1.50 30.90 6.89
C VAL A 86 -1.98 32.21 6.27
N VAL A 87 -1.39 33.33 6.69
CA VAL A 87 -1.71 34.67 6.21
C VAL A 87 -0.51 35.22 5.44
N PRO A 88 -0.68 35.58 4.15
CA PRO A 88 0.39 36.12 3.32
C PRO A 88 1.11 37.28 3.99
N PHE A 89 2.44 37.25 3.97
CA PHE A 89 3.32 38.28 4.55
C PHE A 89 3.23 38.47 6.07
N ILE A 90 2.53 37.60 6.81
CA ILE A 90 2.37 37.73 8.26
C ILE A 90 2.84 36.47 8.99
N THR A 91 2.33 35.29 8.60
CA THR A 91 2.66 34.02 9.25
C THR A 91 3.60 33.19 8.38
N GLU A 92 4.22 32.18 8.97
CA GLU A 92 4.87 31.12 8.20
C GLU A 92 3.83 30.26 7.44
N SER A 93 4.31 29.51 6.46
CA SER A 93 3.49 28.57 5.68
C SER A 93 3.38 27.22 6.42
N TYR A 94 2.43 26.37 6.01
CA TYR A 94 2.27 25.03 6.60
C TYR A 94 3.57 24.21 6.50
N SER A 95 4.24 24.28 5.34
CA SER A 95 5.48 23.53 5.08
C SER A 95 6.74 24.10 5.76
N SER A 96 6.62 25.20 6.50
CA SER A 96 7.75 25.82 7.22
C SER A 96 8.16 25.01 8.46
N SER A 97 7.21 24.26 9.02
CA SER A 97 7.41 23.29 10.10
C SER A 97 7.34 21.86 9.56
N GLN A 98 8.18 20.96 10.07
CA GLN A 98 8.12 19.54 9.74
C GLN A 98 7.35 18.77 10.81
N ASP A 99 6.29 18.10 10.37
CA ASP A 99 5.65 17.05 11.16
C ASP A 99 6.60 15.85 11.30
N PRO A 100 6.56 15.12 12.43
CA PRO A 100 7.31 13.87 12.57
C PRO A 100 6.98 12.92 11.41
N PRO A 101 7.99 12.28 10.79
CA PRO A 101 7.71 11.31 9.74
C PRO A 101 6.86 10.17 10.29
N GLU A 102 6.08 9.54 9.42
CA GLU A 102 5.38 8.31 9.78
C GLU A 102 6.39 7.28 10.31
N LYS A 103 5.99 6.56 11.35
CA LYS A 103 6.83 5.52 11.93
C LYS A 103 6.97 4.37 10.92
N SER A 104 8.12 4.30 10.25
CA SER A 104 8.46 3.16 9.42
C SER A 104 9.02 2.02 10.26
N ILE A 105 8.59 0.79 9.96
CA ILE A 105 9.11 -0.40 10.62
C ILE A 105 10.42 -0.80 9.90
N PRO A 106 11.53 -1.06 10.61
CA PRO A 106 12.77 -1.47 9.97
C PRO A 106 12.59 -2.73 9.12
N ILE A 107 13.19 -2.77 7.94
CA ILE A 107 13.06 -3.88 6.98
C ILE A 107 13.48 -5.22 7.61
N CYS A 108 14.55 -5.25 8.40
CA CYS A 108 14.99 -6.47 9.09
C CYS A 108 13.95 -7.00 10.09
N THR A 109 13.21 -6.10 10.75
CA THR A 109 12.12 -6.43 11.67
C THR A 109 10.93 -7.02 10.91
N LEU A 110 10.58 -6.43 9.76
CA LEU A 110 9.50 -6.95 8.90
C LEU A 110 9.84 -8.31 8.28
N ARG A 111 11.09 -8.51 7.84
CA ARG A 111 11.49 -9.73 7.14
C ARG A 111 11.73 -10.93 8.05
N ASN A 112 12.39 -10.74 9.19
CA ASN A 112 12.90 -11.87 9.98
C ASN A 112 12.50 -11.86 11.46
N PHE A 113 12.28 -10.69 12.05
CA PHE A 113 12.12 -10.56 13.50
C PHE A 113 10.88 -9.75 13.91
N PRO A 114 9.67 -10.11 13.44
CA PRO A 114 8.45 -9.45 13.88
C PRO A 114 8.17 -9.79 15.36
N ASN A 115 7.67 -8.81 16.11
CA ASN A 115 7.36 -9.00 17.54
C ASN A 115 6.04 -8.36 17.99
N ALA A 116 5.46 -7.50 17.14
CA ALA A 116 4.16 -6.89 17.29
C ALA A 116 3.28 -7.22 16.07
N ILE A 117 1.96 -7.15 16.23
CA ILE A 117 1.01 -7.54 15.18
C ILE A 117 1.13 -6.64 13.94
N GLU A 118 1.44 -5.35 14.15
CA GLU A 118 1.65 -4.35 13.11
C GLU A 118 2.76 -4.78 12.15
N HIS A 119 3.80 -5.47 12.64
CA HIS A 119 4.89 -5.96 11.79
C HIS A 119 4.40 -7.05 10.83
N THR A 120 3.58 -7.98 11.33
CA THR A 120 3.00 -9.04 10.50
C THR A 120 1.93 -8.51 9.54
N LEU A 121 1.19 -7.48 9.94
CA LEU A 121 0.20 -6.83 9.07
C LEU A 121 0.87 -6.08 7.91
N GLN A 122 1.95 -5.34 8.20
CA GLN A 122 2.74 -4.67 7.16
C GLN A 122 3.38 -5.70 6.23
N TRP A 123 3.99 -6.76 6.77
CA TRP A 123 4.53 -7.87 5.97
C TRP A 123 3.46 -8.50 5.06
N ALA A 124 2.26 -8.76 5.58
CA ALA A 124 1.16 -9.34 4.81
C ALA A 124 0.66 -8.41 3.70
N ARG A 125 0.64 -7.09 3.96
CA ARG A 125 0.31 -6.08 2.94
C ARG A 125 1.36 -6.03 1.83
N ASP A 126 2.63 -6.05 2.20
CA ASP A 126 3.74 -6.05 1.23
C ASP A 126 3.72 -7.34 0.39
N ALA A 127 3.43 -8.49 1.00
CA ALA A 127 3.25 -9.76 0.31
C ALA A 127 2.08 -9.69 -0.69
N PHE A 128 0.92 -9.17 -0.27
CA PHE A 128 -0.23 -8.98 -1.16
C PHE A 128 0.12 -8.12 -2.38
N GLU A 129 0.74 -6.96 -2.16
CA GLU A 129 1.11 -6.03 -3.23
C GLU A 129 2.14 -6.64 -4.18
N GLY A 130 3.17 -7.31 -3.64
CA GLY A 130 4.23 -7.93 -4.43
C GLY A 130 3.72 -9.06 -5.32
N ILE A 131 2.91 -9.96 -4.76
CA ILE A 131 2.46 -11.18 -5.45
C ILE A 131 1.36 -10.87 -6.46
N PHE A 132 0.34 -10.12 -6.04
CA PHE A 132 -0.90 -9.99 -6.82
C PHE A 132 -0.97 -8.72 -7.66
N LYS A 133 -0.11 -7.73 -7.40
CA LYS A 133 -0.10 -6.48 -8.17
C LYS A 133 1.22 -6.24 -8.89
N GLN A 134 2.34 -6.11 -8.20
CA GLN A 134 3.62 -5.74 -8.81
C GLN A 134 4.07 -6.76 -9.85
N SER A 135 3.98 -8.05 -9.54
CA SER A 135 4.33 -9.13 -10.48
C SER A 135 3.45 -9.08 -11.76
N ALA A 136 2.16 -8.84 -11.59
CA ALA A 136 1.22 -8.73 -12.71
C ALA A 136 1.44 -7.46 -13.55
N GLU A 137 1.71 -6.32 -12.91
CA GLU A 137 2.04 -5.05 -13.58
C GLU A 137 3.34 -5.17 -14.38
N ASN A 138 4.38 -5.79 -13.81
CA ASN A 138 5.64 -6.05 -14.52
C ASN A 138 5.39 -6.93 -15.76
N ALA A 139 4.60 -8.01 -15.62
CA ALA A 139 4.24 -8.88 -16.74
C ALA A 139 3.45 -8.12 -17.83
N ALA A 140 2.48 -7.29 -17.43
CA ALA A 140 1.72 -6.48 -18.37
C ALA A 140 2.59 -5.45 -19.10
N GLN A 141 3.51 -4.79 -18.39
CA GLN A 141 4.45 -3.85 -19.00
C GLN A 141 5.41 -4.56 -19.96
N TYR A 142 5.94 -5.73 -19.59
CA TYR A 142 6.78 -6.53 -20.47
C TYR A 142 6.07 -6.91 -21.77
N LEU A 143 4.78 -7.24 -21.72
CA LEU A 143 4.00 -7.61 -22.90
C LEU A 143 3.62 -6.42 -23.79
N ASN A 144 3.49 -5.21 -23.23
CA ASN A 144 2.99 -4.03 -23.96
C ASN A 144 4.06 -3.02 -24.35
N ASP A 145 5.22 -3.01 -23.67
CA ASP A 145 6.29 -2.04 -23.91
C ASP A 145 7.54 -2.72 -24.49
N PRO A 146 7.84 -2.50 -25.79
CA PRO A 146 9.02 -3.07 -26.45
C PRO A 146 10.36 -2.72 -25.79
N ASN A 147 10.43 -1.61 -25.05
CA ASN A 147 11.64 -1.12 -24.39
C ASN A 147 11.74 -1.57 -22.93
N PHE A 148 10.81 -2.40 -22.43
CA PHE A 148 10.76 -2.82 -21.03
C PHE A 148 12.06 -3.47 -20.57
N ILE A 149 12.58 -4.43 -21.35
CA ILE A 149 13.81 -5.17 -21.00
C ILE A 149 15.01 -4.22 -20.93
N GLU A 150 15.16 -3.32 -21.91
CA GLU A 150 16.26 -2.37 -21.91
C GLU A 150 16.24 -1.46 -20.68
N ARG A 151 15.06 -0.94 -20.30
CA ARG A 151 14.92 -0.13 -19.07
C ARG A 151 15.21 -0.95 -17.82
N THR A 152 14.74 -2.19 -17.76
CA THR A 152 14.94 -3.09 -16.61
C THR A 152 16.42 -3.40 -16.40
N LEU A 153 17.18 -3.64 -17.46
CA LEU A 153 18.62 -3.90 -17.40
C LEU A 153 19.44 -2.68 -16.94
N ARG A 154 18.88 -1.47 -17.03
CA ARG A 154 19.51 -0.24 -16.52
C ARG A 154 19.23 0.02 -15.03
N LEU A 155 18.40 -0.80 -14.38
CA LEU A 155 18.14 -0.67 -12.95
C LEU A 155 19.38 -1.04 -12.13
N PRO A 156 19.59 -0.41 -10.97
CA PRO A 156 20.78 -0.64 -10.15
C PRO A 156 20.74 -1.98 -9.40
N GLY A 157 21.91 -2.59 -9.22
CA GLY A 157 22.10 -3.73 -8.32
C GLY A 157 21.40 -5.01 -8.79
N VAL A 158 20.66 -5.65 -7.88
CA VAL A 158 20.01 -6.97 -8.11
C VAL A 158 18.61 -6.83 -8.71
N GLN A 159 18.07 -5.61 -8.76
CA GLN A 159 16.71 -5.34 -9.26
C GLN A 159 16.43 -5.90 -10.67
N PRO A 160 17.35 -5.85 -11.65
CA PRO A 160 17.10 -6.46 -12.95
C PRO A 160 16.81 -7.96 -12.84
N VAL A 161 17.54 -8.68 -12.00
CA VAL A 161 17.36 -10.12 -11.80
C VAL A 161 16.03 -10.39 -11.11
N GLU A 162 15.72 -9.67 -10.03
CA GLU A 162 14.45 -9.83 -9.30
C GLU A 162 13.23 -9.60 -10.22
N VAL A 163 13.28 -8.57 -11.07
CA VAL A 163 12.20 -8.28 -12.04
C VAL A 163 12.10 -9.40 -13.08
N LEU A 164 13.21 -9.84 -13.68
CA LEU A 164 13.20 -10.90 -14.69
C LEU A 164 12.75 -12.26 -14.13
N GLU A 165 13.17 -12.61 -12.91
CA GLU A 165 12.69 -13.80 -12.19
C GLU A 165 11.19 -13.71 -11.93
N SER A 166 10.69 -12.54 -11.49
CA SER A 166 9.26 -12.33 -11.28
C SER A 166 8.44 -12.51 -12.57
N LEU A 167 9.00 -12.12 -13.73
CA LEU A 167 8.37 -12.35 -15.03
C LEU A 167 8.31 -13.82 -15.39
N LYS A 168 9.42 -14.55 -15.19
CA LYS A 168 9.49 -15.98 -15.48
C LYS A 168 8.49 -16.76 -14.62
N LEU A 169 8.40 -16.43 -13.33
CA LEU A 169 7.40 -17.00 -12.43
C LEU A 169 5.97 -16.68 -12.92
N ALA A 170 5.69 -15.41 -13.23
CA ALA A 170 4.34 -14.99 -13.58
C ALA A 170 3.84 -15.53 -14.94
N LEU A 171 4.73 -15.63 -15.93
CA LEU A 171 4.37 -15.97 -17.31
C LEU A 171 4.58 -17.44 -17.66
N VAL A 172 5.48 -18.14 -16.96
CA VAL A 172 5.89 -19.51 -17.30
C VAL A 172 5.75 -20.45 -16.11
N ASP A 173 6.55 -20.29 -15.06
CA ASP A 173 6.72 -21.34 -14.04
C ASP A 173 5.49 -21.51 -13.13
N GLU A 174 4.82 -20.41 -12.77
CA GLU A 174 3.67 -20.39 -11.85
C GLU A 174 2.41 -19.79 -12.49
N ARG A 175 2.27 -19.93 -13.82
CA ARG A 175 1.07 -19.51 -14.53
C ARG A 175 -0.05 -20.55 -14.32
N PRO A 176 -1.15 -20.21 -13.63
CA PRO A 176 -2.27 -21.14 -13.47
C PRO A 176 -3.10 -21.23 -14.74
N HIS A 177 -3.69 -22.40 -14.99
CA HIS A 177 -4.65 -22.64 -16.08
C HIS A 177 -6.05 -22.99 -15.57
N SER A 178 -6.17 -23.31 -14.29
CA SER A 178 -7.40 -23.74 -13.63
C SER A 178 -7.45 -23.25 -12.17
N MET A 179 -8.59 -23.40 -11.51
CA MET A 179 -8.71 -23.05 -10.09
C MET A 179 -7.92 -24.04 -9.21
N GLU A 180 -7.82 -25.29 -9.63
CA GLU A 180 -7.02 -26.34 -9.03
C GLU A 180 -5.53 -25.97 -9.00
N ASP A 181 -5.03 -25.37 -10.10
CA ASP A 181 -3.65 -24.86 -10.14
C ASP A 181 -3.45 -23.71 -9.16
N CYS A 182 -4.43 -22.79 -9.07
CA CYS A 182 -4.40 -21.69 -8.10
C CYS A 182 -4.38 -22.18 -6.65
N VAL A 183 -5.15 -23.25 -6.34
CA VAL A 183 -5.15 -23.90 -5.03
C VAL A 183 -3.80 -24.55 -4.73
N SER A 184 -3.25 -25.30 -5.70
CA SER A 184 -1.94 -25.94 -5.58
C SER A 184 -0.83 -24.92 -5.35
N TRP A 185 -0.86 -23.82 -6.11
CA TRP A 185 0.03 -22.68 -5.92
C TRP A 185 -0.09 -22.08 -4.52
N ALA A 186 -1.31 -21.79 -4.06
CA ALA A 186 -1.54 -21.22 -2.73
C ALA A 186 -1.02 -22.14 -1.62
N ARG A 187 -1.19 -23.46 -1.76
CA ARG A 187 -0.68 -24.47 -0.81
C ARG A 187 0.84 -24.53 -0.79
N ASN A 188 1.48 -24.49 -1.94
CA ASN A 188 2.95 -24.47 -2.05
C ASN A 188 3.51 -23.16 -1.48
N TYR A 189 2.87 -22.04 -1.79
CA TYR A 189 3.27 -20.73 -1.28
C TYR A 189 3.11 -20.64 0.26
N TRP A 190 2.01 -21.18 0.82
CA TRP A 190 1.85 -21.32 2.27
C TRP A 190 3.00 -22.14 2.90
N GLN A 191 3.37 -23.26 2.28
CA GLN A 191 4.49 -24.10 2.73
C GLN A 191 5.79 -23.31 2.79
N GLU A 192 6.05 -22.54 1.74
CA GLU A 192 7.26 -21.76 1.62
C GLU A 192 7.33 -20.69 2.71
N GLN A 193 6.29 -19.86 2.84
CA GLN A 193 6.31 -18.72 3.75
C GLN A 193 6.25 -19.11 5.23
N TYR A 194 5.38 -20.05 5.61
CA TYR A 194 5.09 -20.32 7.02
C TYR A 194 5.83 -21.54 7.59
N CYS A 195 6.55 -22.28 6.74
CA CYS A 195 7.30 -23.45 7.17
C CYS A 195 8.74 -23.44 6.68
N ASN A 196 8.98 -23.38 5.37
CA ASN A 196 10.34 -23.53 4.81
C ASN A 196 11.23 -22.34 5.18
N GLN A 197 10.76 -21.11 4.99
CA GLN A 197 11.51 -19.91 5.38
C GLN A 197 11.77 -19.84 6.88
N ILE A 198 10.81 -20.30 7.71
CA ILE A 198 10.99 -20.35 9.16
C ILE A 198 12.05 -21.40 9.54
N ARG A 199 12.04 -22.57 8.89
CA ARG A 199 13.09 -23.58 9.07
C ARG A 199 14.46 -23.07 8.64
N GLN A 200 14.53 -22.35 7.51
CA GLN A 200 15.78 -21.74 7.04
C GLN A 200 16.30 -20.68 8.03
N LEU A 201 15.39 -19.88 8.61
CA LEU A 201 15.74 -18.90 9.63
C LEU A 201 16.30 -19.57 10.89
N LEU A 202 15.67 -20.65 11.36
CA LEU A 202 16.14 -21.44 12.51
C LEU A 202 17.43 -22.23 12.22
N PHE A 203 17.67 -22.61 10.96
CA PHE A 203 18.95 -23.21 10.55
C PHE A 203 20.08 -22.19 10.63
N ASN A 204 19.85 -20.97 10.15
CA ASN A 204 20.82 -19.88 10.23
C ASN A 204 21.02 -19.38 11.67
N PHE A 205 19.95 -19.38 12.46
CA PHE A 205 19.95 -18.95 13.85
C PHE A 205 19.29 -20.00 14.76
N PRO A 206 20.05 -21.00 15.23
CA PRO A 206 19.53 -22.06 16.10
C PRO A 206 18.78 -21.50 17.33
N ALA A 207 17.77 -22.23 17.79
CA ALA A 207 16.91 -21.79 18.89
C ALA A 207 17.67 -21.56 20.21
N ASP A 208 18.77 -22.27 20.40
CA ASP A 208 19.68 -22.22 21.55
C ASP A 208 20.92 -21.34 21.30
N GLN A 209 20.99 -20.66 20.16
CA GLN A 209 22.15 -19.82 19.82
C GLN A 209 22.36 -18.71 20.85
N VAL A 210 23.62 -18.50 21.22
CA VAL A 210 24.07 -17.39 22.06
C VAL A 210 24.86 -16.36 21.25
N THR A 211 24.78 -15.10 21.66
CA THR A 211 25.58 -14.01 21.10
C THR A 211 27.03 -14.09 21.59
N SER A 212 27.91 -13.27 21.01
CA SER A 212 29.30 -13.14 21.47
C SER A 212 29.45 -12.70 22.94
N SER A 213 28.41 -12.07 23.51
CA SER A 213 28.34 -11.69 24.93
C SER A 213 27.77 -12.79 25.84
N GLY A 214 27.48 -13.99 25.31
CA GLY A 214 26.92 -15.12 26.05
C GLY A 214 25.43 -15.00 26.36
N GLN A 215 24.72 -14.01 25.80
CA GLN A 215 23.28 -13.86 25.96
C GLN A 215 22.51 -14.66 24.89
N PRO A 216 21.30 -15.18 25.18
CA PRO A 216 20.49 -15.85 24.16
C PRO A 216 20.18 -14.93 22.97
N PHE A 217 20.39 -15.42 21.74
CA PHE A 217 20.10 -14.67 20.52
C PHE A 217 18.62 -14.30 20.41
N TRP A 218 17.75 -15.26 20.71
CA TRP A 218 16.29 -15.10 20.76
C TRP A 218 15.82 -14.52 22.09
N SER A 219 16.15 -13.25 22.32
CA SER A 219 15.76 -12.51 23.53
C SER A 219 15.27 -11.10 23.21
N GLY A 220 14.55 -10.50 24.16
CA GLY A 220 13.99 -9.15 24.04
C GLY A 220 13.06 -9.02 22.81
N PRO A 221 13.41 -8.18 21.82
CA PRO A 221 12.56 -7.97 20.64
C PRO A 221 12.60 -9.14 19.64
N LYS A 222 13.50 -10.11 19.77
CA LYS A 222 13.58 -11.28 18.85
C LYS A 222 12.83 -12.45 19.45
N ARG A 223 11.68 -12.80 18.86
CA ARG A 223 10.87 -13.96 19.25
C ARG A 223 11.31 -15.17 18.43
N CYS A 224 11.67 -16.26 19.09
CA CYS A 224 12.02 -17.50 18.40
C CYS A 224 10.78 -18.04 17.66
N PRO A 225 10.83 -18.19 16.32
CA PRO A 225 9.68 -18.63 15.55
C PRO A 225 9.50 -20.15 15.64
N VAL A 226 8.33 -20.63 15.25
CA VAL A 226 8.02 -22.06 15.14
C VAL A 226 7.47 -22.31 13.74
N PRO A 227 8.05 -23.24 12.95
CA PRO A 227 7.53 -23.56 11.64
C PRO A 227 6.16 -24.21 11.75
N LEU A 228 5.19 -23.75 10.95
CA LEU A 228 3.84 -24.30 10.97
C LEU A 228 3.76 -25.56 10.13
N THR A 229 2.87 -26.47 10.52
CA THR A 229 2.47 -27.64 9.71
C THR A 229 1.07 -27.38 9.19
N PHE A 230 0.86 -27.55 7.89
CA PHE A 230 -0.45 -27.31 7.30
C PHE A 230 -1.46 -28.33 7.83
N ASP A 231 -2.63 -27.84 8.18
CA ASP A 231 -3.78 -28.64 8.58
C ASP A 231 -5.01 -28.08 7.86
N VAL A 232 -5.69 -28.94 7.10
CA VAL A 232 -6.90 -28.59 6.35
C VAL A 232 -8.09 -28.31 7.27
N ASN A 233 -8.07 -28.85 8.49
CA ASN A 233 -9.13 -28.66 9.47
C ASN A 233 -8.95 -27.38 10.29
N GLU A 234 -7.78 -26.74 10.20
CA GLU A 234 -7.51 -25.47 10.85
C GLU A 234 -8.11 -24.32 10.00
N PRO A 235 -9.14 -23.61 10.50
CA PRO A 235 -9.85 -22.62 9.70
C PRO A 235 -8.94 -21.51 9.16
N LEU A 236 -7.92 -21.09 9.93
CA LEU A 236 -7.01 -20.04 9.49
C LEU A 236 -6.15 -20.47 8.29
N HIS A 237 -5.70 -21.73 8.27
CA HIS A 237 -4.94 -22.26 7.14
C HIS A 237 -5.81 -22.34 5.89
N LEU A 238 -7.04 -22.83 6.04
CA LEU A 238 -7.97 -22.94 4.92
C LEU A 238 -8.38 -21.56 4.37
N ASP A 239 -8.61 -20.59 5.24
CA ASP A 239 -8.96 -19.21 4.87
C ASP A 239 -7.85 -18.54 4.06
N TYR A 240 -6.59 -18.80 4.43
CA TYR A 240 -5.44 -18.35 3.65
C TYR A 240 -5.46 -18.94 2.23
N ILE A 241 -5.65 -20.25 2.11
CA ILE A 241 -5.64 -20.93 0.80
C ILE A 241 -6.76 -20.40 -0.09
N LEU A 242 -7.97 -20.26 0.46
CA LEU A 242 -9.12 -19.71 -0.27
C LEU A 242 -8.84 -18.30 -0.76
N ALA A 243 -8.31 -17.42 0.09
CA ALA A 243 -8.01 -16.04 -0.28
C ALA A 243 -6.90 -15.97 -1.33
N ALA A 244 -5.78 -16.65 -1.09
CA ALA A 244 -4.61 -16.64 -1.97
C ALA A 244 -4.94 -17.23 -3.36
N ALA A 245 -5.66 -18.36 -3.41
CA ALA A 245 -6.04 -18.99 -4.67
C ALA A 245 -7.01 -18.12 -5.47
N ASN A 246 -8.00 -17.49 -4.83
CA ASN A 246 -8.95 -16.61 -5.52
C ASN A 246 -8.30 -15.31 -6.02
N LEU A 247 -7.33 -14.76 -5.27
CA LEU A 247 -6.55 -13.61 -5.72
C LEU A 247 -5.67 -13.98 -6.91
N LYS A 248 -5.01 -15.14 -6.87
CA LYS A 248 -4.26 -15.66 -8.01
C LYS A 248 -5.20 -15.87 -9.21
N ALA A 249 -6.38 -16.46 -9.01
CA ALA A 249 -7.36 -16.65 -10.08
C ALA A 249 -7.79 -15.31 -10.72
N GLU A 250 -8.07 -14.28 -9.92
CA GLU A 250 -8.42 -12.94 -10.39
C GLU A 250 -7.35 -12.35 -11.32
N VAL A 251 -6.08 -12.42 -10.91
CA VAL A 251 -4.94 -11.86 -11.65
C VAL A 251 -4.83 -12.46 -13.06
N TYR A 252 -5.20 -13.73 -13.22
CA TYR A 252 -5.12 -14.45 -14.49
C TYR A 252 -6.47 -14.58 -15.22
N GLY A 253 -7.55 -13.98 -14.70
CA GLY A 253 -8.88 -14.02 -15.30
C GLY A 253 -9.56 -15.39 -15.20
N ILE A 254 -9.22 -16.20 -14.21
CA ILE A 254 -9.82 -17.51 -13.94
C ILE A 254 -11.04 -17.33 -13.02
N PRO A 255 -12.18 -18.02 -13.26
CA PRO A 255 -13.34 -17.96 -12.38
C PRO A 255 -13.00 -18.33 -10.93
N GLN A 256 -13.35 -17.44 -10.00
CA GLN A 256 -13.17 -17.63 -8.57
C GLN A 256 -14.20 -18.59 -7.97
N ILE A 257 -13.77 -19.35 -6.96
CA ILE A 257 -14.65 -20.17 -6.13
C ILE A 257 -14.64 -19.59 -4.72
N ARG A 258 -15.73 -18.91 -4.35
CA ARG A 258 -15.89 -18.25 -3.04
C ARG A 258 -16.61 -19.12 -2.01
N ASP A 259 -17.18 -20.23 -2.47
CA ASP A 259 -17.90 -21.20 -1.66
C ASP A 259 -16.89 -22.25 -1.14
N ARG A 260 -16.74 -22.32 0.18
CA ARG A 260 -15.75 -23.20 0.83
C ARG A 260 -15.99 -24.67 0.51
N GLU A 261 -17.25 -25.06 0.30
CA GLU A 261 -17.64 -26.45 0.04
C GLU A 261 -17.40 -26.87 -1.42
N LYS A 262 -17.09 -25.91 -2.31
CA LYS A 262 -16.88 -26.14 -3.75
C LYS A 262 -15.43 -26.02 -4.18
N LEU A 263 -14.52 -25.73 -3.24
CA LEU A 263 -13.10 -25.82 -3.55
C LEU A 263 -12.78 -27.26 -3.98
N PRO A 264 -12.05 -27.45 -5.09
CA PRO A 264 -11.65 -28.77 -5.54
C PRO A 264 -11.02 -29.52 -4.37
N THR A 265 -11.45 -30.77 -4.16
CA THR A 265 -10.88 -31.62 -3.12
C THR A 265 -9.38 -31.79 -3.37
N TRP A 266 -8.61 -31.54 -2.31
CA TRP A 266 -7.15 -31.46 -2.23
C TRP A 266 -6.45 -32.78 -2.52
#